data_AF-A0A2M7XLY8-F1
#
_entry.id   AF-A0A2M7XLY8-F1
#
_cell.length_a   1.000
_cell.length_b   1.000
_cell.length_c   1.000
_cell.angle_alpha   90.00
_cell.angle_beta   90.00
_cell.angle_gamma   90.00
#
_symmetry.space_group_name_H-M   'P 1'
#
loop_
_entity.id
_entity.type
_entity.pdbx_description
1 polymer ?
#
loop_
_entity_poly.entity_id
_entity_poly.type
_entity_poly.pdbx_seq_one_letter_code
_entity_poly.pdbx_strand_id
1 'polypeptide(L)'
;DDEILKRMNRPYKVKDYLKLVEKIRKKIPDVRIGTDIIVGFPGETEKQFQHTVALCQKVGFVKAYVAMYSPRLGTAAFKLKDDVSHQEKRRRWKILDDLIN
;
A
#
# COMPACT_ATOMS: atom_id res chain seq x y z
N ASP A 1 4.15 -4.78 -0.02
CA ASP A 1 4.62 -6.15 -0.28
C ASP A 1 5.17 -6.26 -1.71
N ASP A 2 6.27 -7.00 -1.94
CA ASP A 2 6.93 -7.08 -3.25
C ASP A 2 6.10 -7.82 -4.32
N GLU A 3 5.35 -8.85 -3.93
CA GLU A 3 4.52 -9.62 -4.88
C GLU A 3 3.31 -8.79 -5.31
N ILE A 4 2.68 -8.09 -4.37
CA ILE A 4 1.58 -7.17 -4.68
C ILE A 4 2.07 -6.01 -5.56
N LEU A 5 3.21 -5.40 -5.24
CA LEU A 5 3.80 -4.34 -6.08
C LEU A 5 4.02 -4.84 -7.52
N LYS A 6 4.58 -6.05 -7.68
CA LYS A 6 4.77 -6.66 -9.00
C LYS A 6 3.44 -6.86 -9.73
N ARG A 7 2.40 -7.36 -9.05
CA ARG A 7 1.06 -7.55 -9.64
C ARG A 7 0.34 -6.23 -9.98
N MET A 8 0.68 -5.15 -9.29
CA MET A 8 0.26 -3.78 -9.60
C MET A 8 1.12 -3.11 -10.68
N ASN A 9 2.01 -3.86 -11.34
CA ASN A 9 2.96 -3.36 -12.35
C ASN A 9 3.85 -2.21 -11.82
N ARG A 10 4.30 -2.31 -10.56
CA ARG A 10 5.29 -1.38 -9.99
C ARG A 10 6.70 -1.91 -10.24
N PRO A 11 7.59 -1.17 -10.93
CA PRO A 11 8.92 -1.65 -11.30
C PRO A 11 9.95 -1.45 -10.17
N TYR A 12 9.56 -1.70 -8.92
CA TYR A 12 10.43 -1.52 -7.75
C TYR A 12 9.98 -2.42 -6.59
N LYS A 13 10.89 -2.64 -5.63
CA LYS A 13 10.62 -3.38 -4.40
C LYS A 13 10.46 -2.46 -3.19
N VAL A 14 9.95 -2.99 -2.10
CA VAL A 14 9.86 -2.32 -0.80
C VAL A 14 11.24 -1.81 -0.34
N LYS A 15 12.31 -2.58 -0.57
CA LYS A 15 13.68 -2.18 -0.24
C LYS A 15 14.12 -0.93 -1.00
N ASP A 16 13.75 -0.81 -2.27
CA ASP A 16 14.12 0.33 -3.11
C ASP A 16 13.37 1.59 -2.66
N TYR A 17 12.09 1.43 -2.34
CA TYR A 17 11.27 2.50 -1.77
C TYR A 17 11.85 3.03 -0.45
N LEU A 18 12.23 2.13 0.47
CA LEU A 18 12.82 2.51 1.76
C LEU A 18 14.16 3.24 1.60
N LYS A 19 15.02 2.78 0.68
CA LYS A 19 16.27 3.49 0.36
C LYS A 19 16.01 4.90 -0.17
N LEU A 20 14.97 5.07 -0.99
CA LEU A 20 14.58 6.38 -1.50
C LEU A 20 14.11 7.30 -0.36
N VAL A 21 13.23 6.81 0.51
CA VAL A 21 12.76 7.54 1.70
C VAL A 21 13.94 7.98 2.58
N GLU A 22 14.88 7.08 2.86
CA GLU A 22 16.07 7.38 3.67
C GLU A 22 16.95 8.45 3.01
N LYS A 23 17.17 8.34 1.69
CA LYS A 23 17.94 9.33 0.92
C LYS A 23 17.29 10.71 0.95
N ILE A 24 15.96 10.80 0.86
CA ILE A 24 15.22 12.07 0.93
C ILE A 24 15.37 12.67 2.32
N ARG A 25 15.13 11.89 3.39
CA ARG A 25 15.26 12.35 4.78
C ARG A 25 16.66 12.83 5.13
N LYS A 26 17.70 12.17 4.63
CA LYS A 26 19.10 12.60 4.81
C LYS A 26 19.39 13.96 4.19
N LYS A 27 18.70 14.32 3.10
CA LYS A 27 18.89 15.59 2.40
C LYS A 27 17.95 16.69 2.89
N ILE A 28 16.78 16.32 3.39
CA ILE A 28 15.73 17.23 3.87
C ILE A 28 15.21 16.65 5.19
N PRO A 29 15.82 17.01 6.34
CA PRO A 29 15.49 16.42 7.64
C PRO A 29 14.01 16.49 8.00
N ASP A 30 13.34 17.62 7.70
CA ASP A 30 11.94 17.87 8.07
C ASP A 30 10.93 17.50 6.98
N VAL A 31 11.33 16.66 6.02
CA VAL A 31 10.44 16.27 4.92
C VAL A 31 9.22 15.51 5.45
N ARG A 32 8.04 15.97 5.05
CA ARG A 32 6.76 15.32 5.31
C ARG A 32 6.36 14.48 4.10
N ILE A 33 6.16 13.19 4.30
CA ILE A 33 5.83 12.24 3.22
C ILE A 33 4.38 11.79 3.40
N GLY A 34 3.55 12.05 2.39
CA GLY A 34 2.22 11.47 2.25
C GLY A 34 2.21 10.37 1.18
N THR A 35 1.18 9.53 1.17
CA THR A 35 1.02 8.48 0.15
C THR A 35 -0.44 8.10 -0.09
N ASP A 36 -0.70 7.45 -1.22
CA ASP A 36 -1.95 6.74 -1.48
C ASP A 36 -1.72 5.23 -1.34
N ILE A 37 -2.67 4.50 -0.76
CA ILE A 37 -2.59 3.05 -0.54
C ILE A 37 -3.90 2.40 -0.99
N ILE A 38 -3.81 1.32 -1.77
CA ILE A 38 -4.96 0.49 -2.12
C ILE A 38 -4.91 -0.78 -1.28
N VAL A 39 -5.97 -1.08 -0.52
CA VAL A 39 -6.13 -2.32 0.25
C VAL A 39 -7.06 -3.29 -0.44
N GLY A 40 -6.81 -4.59 -0.23
CA GLY A 40 -7.56 -5.69 -0.81
C GLY A 40 -7.48 -5.75 -2.32
N PHE A 41 -6.30 -5.43 -2.88
CA PHE A 41 -6.00 -5.73 -4.28
C PHE A 41 -6.30 -7.22 -4.56
N PRO A 42 -6.76 -7.59 -5.78
CA PRO A 42 -7.06 -8.98 -6.11
C PRO A 42 -5.93 -9.92 -5.68
N GLY A 43 -6.26 -10.98 -4.95
CA GLY A 43 -5.36 -11.98 -4.38
C GLY A 43 -4.43 -11.48 -3.27
N GLU A 44 -4.73 -10.36 -2.60
CA GLU A 44 -3.96 -9.89 -1.45
C GLU A 44 -4.25 -10.74 -0.20
N THR A 45 -3.23 -11.46 0.25
CA THR A 45 -3.28 -12.28 1.47
C THR A 45 -3.09 -11.46 2.75
N GLU A 46 -3.47 -12.02 3.90
CA GLU A 46 -3.27 -11.38 5.19
C GLU A 46 -1.79 -11.07 5.46
N LYS A 47 -0.89 -12.00 5.12
CA LYS A 47 0.56 -11.80 5.29
C LYS A 47 1.07 -10.59 4.49
N GLN A 48 0.65 -10.47 3.23
CA GLN A 48 1.03 -9.35 2.36
C GLN A 48 0.46 -8.02 2.88
N PHE A 49 -0.77 -8.04 3.42
CA PHE A 49 -1.35 -6.88 4.09
C PHE A 49 -0.53 -6.47 5.33
N GLN A 50 -0.15 -7.42 6.19
CA GLN A 50 0.69 -7.14 7.35
C GLN A 50 2.07 -6.59 6.97
N HIS A 51 2.66 -7.03 5.86
CA HIS A 51 3.87 -6.40 5.33
C HIS A 51 3.66 -4.92 4.97
N THR A 52 2.49 -4.57 4.42
CA THR A 52 2.12 -3.17 4.13
C THR A 52 1.94 -2.36 5.42
N VAL A 53 1.31 -2.93 6.46
CA VAL A 53 1.20 -2.31 7.80
C VAL A 53 2.59 -1.99 8.37
N ALA A 54 3.49 -2.97 8.39
CA ALA A 54 4.85 -2.79 8.88
C ALA A 54 5.64 -1.75 8.07
N LEU A 55 5.42 -1.68 6.75
CA LEU A 55 6.01 -0.63 5.91
C LEU A 55 5.52 0.76 6.30
N CYS A 56 4.22 0.93 6.53
CA CYS A 56 3.63 2.21 6.92
C CYS A 56 4.21 2.69 8.26
N GLN A 57 4.34 1.80 9.24
CA GLN A 57 5.00 2.09 10.52
C GLN A 57 6.46 2.52 10.34
N LYS A 58 7.22 1.77 9.52
CA LYS A 58 8.63 2.06 9.26
C LYS A 58 8.85 3.39 8.55
N VAL A 59 7.97 3.73 7.61
CA VAL A 59 8.06 4.99 6.88
C VAL A 59 7.56 6.14 7.75
N GLY A 60 6.49 5.99 8.51
CA GLY A 60 5.93 7.07 9.32
C GLY A 60 5.39 8.19 8.43
N PHE A 61 4.39 7.85 7.61
CA PHE A 61 3.70 8.81 6.75
C PHE A 61 2.96 9.84 7.59
N VAL A 62 2.90 11.09 7.12
CA VAL A 62 2.15 12.16 7.81
C VAL A 62 0.66 12.14 7.49
N LYS A 63 0.30 11.49 6.38
CA LYS A 63 -1.06 11.32 5.89
C LYS A 63 -1.04 10.20 4.85
N ALA A 64 -2.07 9.38 4.82
CA ALA A 64 -2.31 8.50 3.70
C ALA A 64 -3.77 8.49 3.26
N TYR A 65 -4.02 8.49 1.96
CA TYR A 65 -5.33 8.16 1.43
C TYR A 65 -5.41 6.67 1.19
N VAL A 66 -6.13 5.99 2.07
CA VAL A 66 -6.36 4.55 1.97
C VAL A 66 -7.66 4.33 1.19
N ALA A 67 -7.58 3.60 0.08
CA ALA A 67 -8.71 3.24 -0.76
C ALA A 67 -8.90 1.73 -0.76
N MET A 68 -10.14 1.26 -0.72
CA MET A 68 -10.45 -0.14 -0.99
C MET A 68 -10.37 -0.41 -2.49
N TYR A 69 -9.79 -1.54 -2.90
CA TYR A 69 -9.76 -1.93 -4.30
C TYR A 69 -11.18 -2.04 -4.85
N SER A 70 -11.40 -1.35 -5.97
CA SER A 70 -12.62 -1.39 -6.77
C SER A 70 -12.23 -1.69 -8.22
N PRO A 71 -12.82 -2.72 -8.85
CA PRO A 71 -12.51 -3.06 -10.23
C PRO A 71 -12.97 -1.94 -11.17
N ARG A 72 -12.09 -1.55 -12.10
CA ARG A 72 -12.38 -0.52 -13.11
C ARG A 72 -12.19 -1.09 -14.50
N LEU A 73 -13.24 -1.00 -15.33
CA LEU A 73 -13.22 -1.46 -16.71
C LEU A 73 -12.02 -0.84 -17.47
N GLY A 74 -11.34 -1.66 -18.27
CA GLY A 74 -10.18 -1.23 -19.07
C GLY A 74 -8.84 -1.26 -18.32
N THR A 75 -8.81 -1.49 -17.01
CA THR A 75 -7.54 -1.64 -16.26
C THR A 75 -7.00 -3.08 -16.36
N ALA A 76 -5.67 -3.24 -16.28
CA ALA A 76 -5.05 -4.57 -16.24
C ALA A 76 -5.58 -5.41 -15.05
N ALA A 77 -5.83 -4.76 -13.92
CA ALA A 77 -6.34 -5.40 -12.71
C ALA A 77 -7.79 -5.92 -12.87
N PHE A 78 -8.58 -5.36 -13.80
CA PHE A 78 -9.96 -5.80 -14.06
C PHE A 78 -10.05 -7.27 -14.50
N LYS A 79 -8.98 -7.79 -15.11
CA LYS A 79 -8.90 -9.20 -15.55
C LYS A 79 -8.60 -10.16 -14.40
N LEU A 80 -8.23 -9.65 -13.23
CA LEU A 80 -7.92 -10.46 -12.06
C LEU A 80 -9.22 -10.76 -11.30
N LYS A 81 -9.31 -11.97 -10.74
CA LYS A 81 -10.43 -12.33 -9.86
C LYS A 81 -10.31 -11.55 -8.55
N ASP A 82 -11.30 -10.71 -8.26
CA ASP A 82 -11.45 -10.04 -6.97
C ASP A 82 -11.97 -11.04 -5.92
N ASP A 83 -11.05 -11.65 -5.18
CA ASP A 83 -11.28 -12.69 -4.17
C ASP A 83 -11.19 -12.16 -2.73
N VAL A 84 -10.91 -10.87 -2.56
CA VAL A 84 -10.90 -10.22 -1.24
C VAL A 84 -12.29 -9.65 -0.98
N SER A 85 -12.96 -10.13 0.07
CA SER A 85 -14.32 -9.68 0.41
C SER A 85 -14.35 -8.18 0.75
N HIS A 86 -15.49 -7.53 0.50
CA HIS A 86 -15.68 -6.14 0.89
C HIS A 86 -15.50 -5.92 2.40
N GLN A 87 -15.94 -6.88 3.23
CA GLN A 87 -15.74 -6.83 4.68
C GLN A 87 -14.26 -6.81 5.05
N GLU A 88 -13.45 -7.63 4.38
CA GLU A 88 -12.01 -7.69 4.60
C GLU A 88 -11.31 -6.42 4.11
N LYS A 89 -11.68 -5.90 2.94
CA LYS A 89 -11.24 -4.58 2.44
C LYS A 89 -11.52 -3.47 3.45
N ARG A 90 -12.72 -3.45 4.04
CA ARG A 90 -13.12 -2.46 5.04
C ARG A 90 -12.33 -2.61 6.34
N ARG A 91 -12.05 -3.83 6.80
CA ARG A 91 -11.20 -4.09 7.96
C ARG A 91 -9.79 -3.55 7.74
N ARG A 92 -9.17 -3.90 6.60
CA ARG A 92 -7.83 -3.44 6.22
C ARG A 92 -7.73 -1.93 6.08
N TRP A 93 -8.75 -1.33 5.46
CA TRP A 93 -8.88 0.11 5.33
C TRP A 93 -8.85 0.78 6.71
N LYS A 94 -9.71 0.33 7.63
CA LYS A 94 -9.78 0.89 8.98
C LYS A 94 -8.46 0.77 9.74
N ILE A 95 -7.78 -0.38 9.64
CA ILE A 95 -6.47 -0.60 10.28
C ILE A 95 -5.45 0.43 9.81
N LEU A 96 -5.34 0.66 8.50
CA LEU A 96 -4.36 1.63 7.97
C LEU A 96 -4.77 3.07 8.20
N ASP A 97 -6.08 3.36 8.18
CA ASP A 97 -6.60 4.69 8.50
C ASP A 97 -6.28 5.04 9.96
N ASP A 98 -6.65 4.20 10.92
CA ASP A 98 -6.39 4.37 12.35
C ASP A 98 -4.86 4.42 12.67
N LEU A 99 -4.03 3.78 11.83
CA LEU A 99 -2.57 3.76 12.01
C LEU A 99 -1.89 5.07 11.55
N ILE A 100 -2.41 5.73 10.52
CA ILE A 100 -1.70 6.80 9.81
C ILE A 100 -2.36 8.18 10.01
N ASN A 101 -3.69 8.22 10.12
CA ASN A 101 -4.51 9.44 10.04
C ASN A 101 -5.02 9.89 11.41
#